data_AF-A0A257LUT7-F1
#
_entry.id   AF-A0A257LUT7-F1
#
_cell.length_a   1.000
_cell.length_b   1.000
_cell.length_c   1.000
_cell.angle_alpha   90.00
_cell.angle_beta   90.00
_cell.angle_gamma   90.00
#
_symmetry.space_group_name_H-M   'P 1'
#
loop_
_entity.id
_entity.type
_entity.pdbx_description
1 polymer ?
#
loop_
_entity_poly.entity_id
_entity_poly.type
_entity_poly.pdbx_seq_one_letter_code
_entity_poly.pdbx_strand_id
1 'polypeptide(L)'
;LVVTDKPVMHRGRSRIASYRGIAVGFPGGTSLAFNAQNGSLAALWKGEFVNVNWKSQGAGDFTPIGKTVNLPPDVAFLQLKDEKQPWPLMPVLDKPKMANPDPLYPREHGYAFSGYSLDDALIPTFSYRCGDIGIEDKSAPNSTAGANALRRTFKFTSPKADTVYFRALTGKIEAESAMVFKSPQLRLGVSQGQSILRPMDGREGEQELLIKLTLPKGTSTFTVDYALLP
;
A
#
# COMPACT_ATOMS: atom_id res chain seq x y z
N LEU A 1 21.63 1.06 7.94
CA LEU A 1 21.75 -0.37 7.55
C LEU A 1 21.16 -0.58 6.18
N VAL A 2 21.96 -0.95 5.19
CA VAL A 2 21.46 -1.54 3.94
C VAL A 2 21.26 -3.04 4.19
N VAL A 3 20.10 -3.58 3.83
CA VAL A 3 19.83 -5.00 4.00
C VAL A 3 20.58 -5.78 2.91
N THR A 4 21.39 -6.76 3.31
CA THR A 4 22.29 -7.50 2.40
C THR A 4 21.84 -8.94 2.16
N ASP A 5 21.53 -9.71 3.22
CA ASP A 5 21.47 -11.17 3.11
C ASP A 5 20.05 -11.69 2.99
N LYS A 6 19.17 -11.26 3.91
CA LYS A 6 17.78 -11.71 3.99
C LYS A 6 16.86 -10.53 4.32
N PRO A 7 15.58 -10.57 3.93
CA PRO A 7 14.61 -9.55 4.31
C PRO A 7 14.60 -9.32 5.82
N VAL A 8 14.55 -8.04 6.22
CA VAL A 8 14.47 -7.62 7.62
C VAL A 8 13.18 -6.85 7.82
N MET A 9 12.52 -7.09 8.95
CA MET A 9 11.29 -6.40 9.32
C MET A 9 11.45 -5.61 10.60
N HIS A 10 10.76 -4.47 10.66
CA HIS A 10 10.60 -3.71 11.89
C HIS A 10 9.14 -3.24 12.01
N ARG A 11 8.56 -3.38 13.21
CA ARG A 11 7.18 -3.00 13.50
C ARG A 11 7.22 -1.89 14.53
N GLY A 12 6.48 -0.82 14.27
CA GLY A 12 6.48 0.33 15.16
C GLY A 12 5.63 1.46 14.62
N ARG A 13 5.65 2.57 15.36
CA ARG A 13 5.02 3.82 14.92
C ARG A 13 5.88 4.46 13.84
N SER A 14 5.26 5.04 12.82
CA SER A 14 5.99 5.83 11.82
C SER A 14 5.14 6.97 11.29
N ARG A 15 5.76 8.09 10.97
CA ARG A 15 5.06 9.20 10.32
C ARG A 15 4.53 8.82 8.94
N ILE A 16 5.22 7.92 8.24
CA ILE A 16 4.80 7.47 6.91
C ILE A 16 3.76 6.36 6.97
N ALA A 17 3.79 5.48 7.98
CA ALA A 17 2.96 4.25 8.05
C ALA A 17 2.06 4.18 9.30
N SER A 18 1.77 5.32 9.93
CA SER A 18 0.91 5.46 11.11
C SER A 18 1.36 4.63 12.33
N TYR A 19 0.44 4.38 13.27
CA TYR A 19 0.71 3.73 14.55
C TYR A 19 0.98 2.22 14.47
N ARG A 20 0.54 1.57 13.38
CA ARG A 20 0.71 0.13 13.13
C ARG A 20 1.55 -0.10 11.87
N GLY A 21 2.66 0.65 11.77
CA GLY A 21 3.57 0.55 10.65
C GLY A 21 4.41 -0.73 10.70
N ILE A 22 4.64 -1.30 9.53
CA ILE A 22 5.53 -2.45 9.32
C ILE A 22 6.49 -2.10 8.19
N ALA A 23 7.75 -1.86 8.52
CA ALA A 23 8.82 -1.68 7.54
C ALA A 23 9.36 -3.06 7.14
N VAL A 24 9.61 -3.24 5.84
CA VAL A 24 10.27 -4.42 5.28
C VAL A 24 11.40 -3.94 4.38
N GLY A 25 12.63 -4.33 4.71
CA GLY A 25 13.81 -4.04 3.90
C GLY A 25 14.28 -5.31 3.21
N PHE A 26 14.51 -5.24 1.91
CA PHE A 26 14.95 -6.38 1.10
C PHE A 26 16.45 -6.28 0.75
N PRO A 27 17.12 -7.42 0.55
CA PRO A 27 18.39 -7.47 -0.16
C PRO A 27 18.34 -6.68 -1.46
N GLY A 28 19.42 -5.94 -1.75
CA GLY A 28 19.47 -5.02 -2.90
C GLY A 28 18.93 -3.62 -2.59
N GLY A 29 18.59 -3.33 -1.34
CA GLY A 29 18.37 -1.97 -0.85
C GLY A 29 16.98 -1.38 -1.14
N THR A 30 16.06 -2.14 -1.73
CA THR A 30 14.66 -1.72 -1.82
C THR A 30 13.95 -1.98 -0.49
N SER A 31 13.16 -1.02 -0.03
CA SER A 31 12.41 -1.13 1.21
C SER A 31 10.99 -0.59 1.03
N LEU A 32 10.08 -1.09 1.86
CA LEU A 32 8.70 -0.65 1.91
C LEU A 32 8.22 -0.43 3.34
N ALA A 33 7.15 0.33 3.48
CA ALA A 33 6.40 0.42 4.73
C ALA A 33 4.92 0.16 4.47
N PHE A 34 4.37 -0.80 5.20
CA PHE A 34 2.97 -1.16 5.18
C PHE A 34 2.27 -0.56 6.41
N ASN A 35 1.11 0.06 6.19
CA ASN A 35 0.26 0.56 7.24
C ASN A 35 -0.79 -0.50 7.59
N ALA A 36 -0.54 -1.33 8.60
CA ALA A 36 -1.46 -2.38 9.01
C ALA A 36 -2.76 -1.85 9.65
N GLN A 37 -2.85 -0.55 9.95
CA GLN A 37 -4.11 0.06 10.38
C GLN A 37 -5.09 0.21 9.22
N ASN A 38 -4.60 0.53 8.01
CA ASN A 38 -5.44 0.88 6.86
C ASN A 38 -5.35 -0.16 5.73
N GLY A 39 -4.36 -1.06 5.74
CA GLY A 39 -4.17 -2.03 4.66
C GLY A 39 -3.46 -1.47 3.44
N SER A 40 -2.75 -0.34 3.59
CA SER A 40 -2.06 0.33 2.50
C SER A 40 -0.56 0.14 2.55
N LEU A 41 0.02 0.04 1.35
CA LEU A 41 1.45 0.27 1.17
C LEU A 41 1.67 1.78 1.24
N ALA A 42 2.27 2.24 2.33
CA ALA A 42 2.38 3.66 2.64
C ALA A 42 3.55 4.32 1.91
N ALA A 43 4.68 3.62 1.78
CA ALA A 43 5.84 4.17 1.11
C ALA A 43 6.78 3.10 0.56
N LEU A 44 7.57 3.50 -0.43
CA LEU A 44 8.69 2.77 -1.00
C LEU A 44 9.94 3.64 -0.94
N TRP A 45 11.11 3.07 -0.70
CA TRP A 45 12.39 3.78 -0.78
C TRP A 45 13.54 2.86 -1.12
N LYS A 46 14.70 3.47 -1.39
CA LYS A 46 15.96 2.78 -1.62
C LYS A 46 17.03 3.16 -0.62
N GLY A 47 18.04 2.30 -0.54
CA GLY A 47 19.26 2.50 0.22
C GLY A 47 19.11 1.95 1.63
N GLU A 48 19.42 2.78 2.61
CA GLU A 48 19.37 2.37 4.00
C GLU A 48 17.93 2.20 4.49
N PHE A 49 17.73 1.15 5.30
CA PHE A 49 16.42 0.66 5.70
C PHE A 49 15.69 1.66 6.62
N VAL A 50 15.90 1.60 7.93
CA VAL A 50 15.26 2.51 8.88
C VAL A 50 16.21 2.86 10.01
N ASN A 51 16.05 4.06 10.56
CA ASN A 51 16.48 4.37 11.91
C ASN A 51 15.32 4.03 12.85
N VAL A 52 15.62 3.36 13.95
CA VAL A 52 14.63 3.01 14.96
C VAL A 52 14.94 3.79 16.22
N ASN A 53 13.91 4.13 16.98
CA ASN A 53 14.05 4.81 18.24
C ASN A 53 13.30 4.03 19.32
N TRP A 54 14.06 3.58 20.32
CA TRP A 54 13.59 2.73 21.41
C TRP A 54 13.24 3.55 22.66
N LYS A 55 13.34 4.88 22.59
CA LYS A 55 13.00 5.77 23.71
C LYS A 55 11.48 5.84 23.99
N SER A 56 10.66 5.16 23.20
CA SER A 56 9.21 5.12 23.37
C SER A 56 8.73 3.75 23.86
N GLN A 57 7.76 3.74 24.79
CA GLN A 57 7.11 2.52 25.28
C GLN A 57 6.51 1.68 24.13
N GLY A 58 6.60 0.35 24.21
CA GLY A 58 6.06 -0.59 23.20
C GLY A 58 7.04 -0.94 22.09
N ALA A 59 6.57 -1.03 20.83
CA ALA A 59 7.37 -1.50 19.70
C ALA A 59 8.37 -0.47 19.12
N GLY A 60 8.52 0.71 19.75
CA GLY A 60 9.34 1.82 19.26
C GLY A 60 8.73 2.56 18.06
N ASP A 61 9.48 3.54 17.56
CA ASP A 61 9.20 4.25 16.31
C ASP A 61 10.30 4.02 15.27
N PHE A 62 9.93 4.06 13.99
CA PHE A 62 10.89 3.97 12.89
C PHE A 62 10.70 5.09 11.87
N THR A 63 11.83 5.52 11.32
CA THR A 63 11.90 6.50 10.23
C THR A 63 12.76 5.93 9.11
N PRO A 64 12.28 5.90 7.86
CA PRO A 64 13.10 5.57 6.70
C PRO A 64 14.34 6.45 6.65
N ILE A 65 15.49 5.85 6.34
CA ILE A 65 16.73 6.64 6.15
C ILE A 65 16.77 7.18 4.71
N GLY A 66 16.36 6.36 3.73
CA GLY A 66 16.25 6.78 2.34
C GLY A 66 15.09 7.73 2.07
N LYS A 67 15.17 8.46 0.95
CA LYS A 67 14.08 9.30 0.45
C LYS A 67 12.88 8.43 0.07
N THR A 68 11.73 8.72 0.67
CA THR A 68 10.49 7.96 0.42
C THR A 68 9.74 8.48 -0.77
N VAL A 69 9.18 7.54 -1.54
CA VAL A 69 8.06 7.76 -2.44
C VAL A 69 6.81 7.34 -1.70
N ASN A 70 5.97 8.31 -1.37
CA ASN A 70 4.74 8.07 -0.63
C ASN A 70 3.65 7.59 -1.59
N LEU A 71 2.89 6.61 -1.13
CA LEU A 71 1.73 6.04 -1.81
C LEU A 71 0.45 6.44 -1.04
N PRO A 72 -0.74 6.23 -1.62
CA PRO A 72 -1.99 6.60 -0.97
C PRO A 72 -2.11 5.96 0.43
N PRO A 73 -2.24 6.75 1.52
CA PRO A 73 -2.19 6.24 2.89
C PRO A 73 -3.54 5.64 3.37
N ASP A 74 -4.59 5.83 2.58
CA ASP A 74 -5.98 5.44 2.82
C ASP A 74 -6.16 3.91 2.82
N VAL A 75 -7.38 3.41 2.97
CA VAL A 75 -7.65 1.99 2.67
C VAL A 75 -7.25 1.68 1.23
N ALA A 76 -6.54 0.58 1.00
CA ALA A 76 -6.06 0.23 -0.34
C ALA A 76 -7.18 -0.31 -1.24
N PHE A 77 -8.13 -1.04 -0.65
CA PHE A 77 -9.24 -1.67 -1.33
C PHE A 77 -10.57 -1.21 -0.78
N LEU A 78 -11.55 -1.05 -1.66
CA LEU A 78 -12.90 -0.65 -1.30
C LEU A 78 -13.93 -1.25 -2.25
N GLN A 79 -15.08 -1.65 -1.71
CA GLN A 79 -16.27 -1.97 -2.50
C GLN A 79 -17.12 -0.70 -2.63
N LEU A 80 -17.01 -0.03 -3.78
CA LEU A 80 -17.79 1.18 -4.07
C LEU A 80 -19.22 0.81 -4.49
N LYS A 81 -20.18 1.65 -4.11
CA LYS A 81 -21.57 1.58 -4.61
C LYS A 81 -21.63 1.92 -6.09
N ASP A 82 -20.86 2.92 -6.51
CA ASP A 82 -20.70 3.35 -7.88
C ASP A 82 -19.34 4.05 -8.09
N GLU A 83 -18.95 4.26 -9.34
CA GLU A 83 -17.65 4.85 -9.72
C GLU A 83 -17.53 6.36 -9.41
N LYS A 84 -18.60 7.01 -8.96
CA LYS A 84 -18.60 8.44 -8.55
C LYS A 84 -18.48 8.60 -7.04
N GLN A 85 -18.70 7.55 -6.25
CA GLN A 85 -18.50 7.59 -4.80
C GLN A 85 -17.06 8.05 -4.49
N PRO A 86 -16.88 9.12 -3.69
CA PRO A 86 -15.55 9.59 -3.29
C PRO A 86 -14.79 8.52 -2.52
N TRP A 87 -13.46 8.46 -2.70
CA TRP A 87 -12.64 7.56 -1.90
C TRP A 87 -12.58 8.09 -0.46
N PRO A 88 -12.83 7.25 0.56
CA PRO A 88 -12.78 7.70 1.94
C PRO A 88 -11.33 8.05 2.29
N LEU A 89 -11.07 9.32 2.56
CA LEU A 89 -9.73 9.79 2.88
C LEU A 89 -9.40 9.47 4.34
N MET A 90 -8.16 9.05 4.59
CA MET A 90 -7.63 8.85 5.93
C MET A 90 -7.76 10.16 6.70
N PRO A 91 -8.39 10.15 7.89
CA PRO A 91 -8.52 11.34 8.72
C PRO A 91 -7.14 11.91 9.06
N VAL A 92 -6.96 13.21 8.79
CA VAL A 92 -5.78 13.95 9.26
C VAL A 92 -6.08 14.44 10.66
N LEU A 93 -5.17 14.20 11.60
CA LEU A 93 -5.23 14.78 12.94
C LEU A 93 -5.12 16.31 12.82
N ASP A 94 -6.24 17.01 12.97
CA ASP A 94 -6.24 18.47 13.10
C ASP A 94 -5.63 18.85 14.46
N LYS A 95 -4.60 19.69 14.45
CA LYS A 95 -3.79 20.04 15.63
C LYS A 95 -4.56 20.52 16.89
N PRO A 96 -5.77 21.12 16.84
CA PRO A 96 -6.51 21.41 18.07
C PRO A 96 -7.24 20.20 18.66
N LYS A 97 -7.46 19.12 17.91
CA LYS A 97 -8.14 17.89 18.38
C LYS A 97 -7.13 16.75 18.48
N MET A 98 -6.66 16.50 19.70
CA MET A 98 -5.72 15.41 20.01
C MET A 98 -6.36 14.01 19.98
N ALA A 99 -7.49 13.85 19.28
CA ALA A 99 -8.22 12.60 19.09
C ALA A 99 -8.31 12.30 17.59
N ASN A 100 -8.09 11.03 17.21
CA ASN A 100 -8.32 10.59 15.84
C ASN A 100 -9.77 10.93 15.44
N PRO A 101 -10.01 11.75 14.40
CA PRO A 101 -11.36 12.20 14.04
C PRO A 101 -12.29 11.03 13.75
N ASP A 102 -11.73 9.92 13.27
CA ASP A 102 -12.45 8.69 13.00
C ASP A 102 -11.56 7.47 13.32
N PRO A 103 -11.67 6.92 14.55
CA PRO A 103 -10.92 5.73 14.96
C PRO A 103 -11.41 4.44 14.30
N LEU A 104 -12.59 4.45 13.68
CA LEU A 104 -13.20 3.29 13.03
C LEU A 104 -13.07 3.33 11.50
N TYR A 105 -12.57 4.43 10.93
CA TYR A 105 -12.29 4.63 9.49
C TYR A 105 -12.04 3.35 8.70
N PRO A 106 -11.02 2.53 9.00
CA PRO A 106 -10.74 1.40 8.15
C PRO A 106 -11.81 0.30 8.31
N ARG A 107 -12.33 0.09 9.52
CA ARG A 107 -13.39 -0.91 9.80
C ARG A 107 -14.71 -0.54 9.15
N GLU A 108 -15.09 0.74 9.12
CA GLU A 108 -16.31 1.22 8.46
C GLU A 108 -16.26 1.00 6.94
N HIS A 109 -15.05 0.90 6.38
CA HIS A 109 -14.80 0.61 4.97
C HIS A 109 -14.43 -0.85 4.71
N GLY A 110 -14.79 -1.74 5.64
CA GLY A 110 -14.66 -3.19 5.48
C GLY A 110 -13.25 -3.73 5.70
N TYR A 111 -12.27 -2.89 6.04
CA TYR A 111 -10.92 -3.35 6.34
C TYR A 111 -10.83 -4.03 7.70
N ALA A 112 -10.23 -5.22 7.74
CA ALA A 112 -9.73 -5.78 8.98
C ALA A 112 -8.42 -6.54 8.77
N PHE A 113 -7.38 -6.11 9.48
CA PHE A 113 -6.10 -6.80 9.50
C PHE A 113 -6.19 -8.12 10.25
N SER A 114 -5.69 -9.19 9.65
CA SER A 114 -5.71 -10.56 10.22
C SER A 114 -4.30 -11.04 10.62
N GLY A 115 -3.25 -10.32 10.26
CA GLY A 115 -1.86 -10.66 10.59
C GLY A 115 -0.97 -10.76 9.36
N TYR A 116 0.14 -11.46 9.49
CA TYR A 116 1.01 -11.80 8.38
C TYR A 116 1.72 -13.12 8.65
N SER A 117 2.12 -13.81 7.58
CA SER A 117 3.02 -14.96 7.61
C SER A 117 4.32 -14.60 6.91
N LEU A 118 5.40 -15.33 7.23
CA LEU A 118 6.68 -15.24 6.54
C LEU A 118 6.87 -16.53 5.75
N ASP A 119 7.37 -16.42 4.53
CA ASP A 119 7.84 -17.60 3.78
C ASP A 119 9.27 -17.98 4.19
N ASP A 120 9.82 -19.03 3.57
CA ASP A 120 11.17 -19.51 3.83
C ASP A 120 12.25 -18.45 3.54
N ALA A 121 11.95 -17.48 2.67
CA ALA A 121 12.80 -16.35 2.35
C ALA A 121 12.57 -15.14 3.29
N LEU A 122 11.75 -15.29 4.33
CA LEU A 122 11.34 -14.25 5.28
C LEU A 122 10.59 -13.07 4.64
N ILE A 123 9.98 -13.28 3.47
CA ILE A 123 9.15 -12.26 2.82
C ILE A 123 7.75 -12.31 3.44
N PRO A 124 7.26 -11.19 3.98
CA PRO A 124 5.94 -11.17 4.60
C PRO A 124 4.82 -11.19 3.58
N THR A 125 3.81 -12.00 3.87
CA THR A 125 2.50 -11.95 3.23
C THR A 125 1.50 -11.40 4.24
N PHE A 126 1.03 -10.17 4.01
CA PHE A 126 0.04 -9.52 4.87
C PHE A 126 -1.35 -10.07 4.57
N SER A 127 -2.10 -10.42 5.62
CA SER A 127 -3.45 -10.95 5.50
C SER A 127 -4.46 -9.96 6.07
N TYR A 128 -5.48 -9.62 5.30
CA TYR A 128 -6.57 -8.73 5.71
C TYR A 128 -7.84 -9.03 4.90
N ARG A 129 -8.93 -8.33 5.19
CA ARG A 129 -10.17 -8.41 4.41
C ARG A 129 -10.62 -7.04 3.93
N CYS A 130 -11.42 -7.02 2.87
CA CYS A 130 -12.27 -5.90 2.45
C CYS A 130 -13.70 -6.44 2.36
N GLY A 131 -14.54 -6.11 3.35
CA GLY A 131 -15.84 -6.77 3.51
C GLY A 131 -15.65 -8.28 3.75
N ASP A 132 -16.28 -9.09 2.91
CA ASP A 132 -16.15 -10.56 2.95
C ASP A 132 -15.01 -11.09 2.06
N ILE A 133 -14.31 -10.22 1.32
CA ILE A 133 -13.21 -10.60 0.43
C ILE A 133 -11.94 -10.72 1.27
N GLY A 134 -11.40 -11.93 1.38
CA GLY A 134 -10.08 -12.17 1.96
C GLY A 134 -8.97 -11.72 1.00
N ILE A 135 -7.95 -11.05 1.52
CA ILE A 135 -6.82 -10.49 0.75
C ILE A 135 -5.51 -10.93 1.40
N GLU A 136 -4.68 -11.62 0.62
CA GLU A 136 -3.27 -11.86 0.92
C GLU A 136 -2.42 -10.94 0.03
N ASP A 137 -1.50 -10.20 0.62
CA ASP A 137 -0.72 -9.15 -0.02
C ASP A 137 0.77 -9.39 0.22
N LYS A 138 1.46 -9.79 -0.83
CA LYS A 138 2.88 -10.11 -0.81
C LYS A 138 3.64 -9.16 -1.71
N SER A 139 4.68 -8.54 -1.17
CA SER A 139 5.57 -7.65 -1.91
C SER A 139 6.98 -8.21 -1.94
N ALA A 140 7.61 -8.25 -3.11
CA ALA A 140 8.99 -8.72 -3.27
C ALA A 140 9.72 -7.90 -4.36
N PRO A 141 11.05 -7.77 -4.28
CA PRO A 141 11.84 -7.17 -5.36
C PRO A 141 11.56 -7.86 -6.70
N ASN A 142 11.38 -7.07 -7.75
CA ASN A 142 11.18 -7.56 -9.10
C ASN A 142 12.49 -7.42 -9.90
N SER A 143 13.40 -8.37 -9.72
CA SER A 143 14.71 -8.36 -10.37
C SER A 143 14.63 -8.33 -11.91
N THR A 144 13.56 -8.87 -12.50
CA THR A 144 13.36 -8.86 -13.96
C THR A 144 13.03 -7.48 -14.53
N ALA A 145 12.48 -6.59 -13.70
CA ALA A 145 12.19 -5.19 -14.05
C ALA A 145 13.29 -4.21 -13.62
N GLY A 146 14.43 -4.73 -13.14
CA GLY A 146 15.61 -3.97 -12.72
C GLY A 146 15.76 -3.84 -11.19
N ALA A 147 16.92 -3.35 -10.75
CA ALA A 147 17.32 -3.26 -9.33
C ALA A 147 16.42 -2.36 -8.44
N ASN A 148 15.42 -1.72 -9.03
CA ASN A 148 14.63 -0.63 -8.47
C ASN A 148 13.13 -0.89 -8.50
N ALA A 149 12.75 -2.14 -8.79
CA ALA A 149 11.39 -2.54 -8.97
C ALA A 149 10.90 -3.45 -7.85
N LEU A 150 9.63 -3.30 -7.49
CA LEU A 150 8.94 -4.13 -6.51
C LEU A 150 7.66 -4.65 -7.15
N ARG A 151 7.45 -5.97 -7.08
CA ARG A 151 6.17 -6.58 -7.45
C ARG A 151 5.34 -6.81 -6.21
N ARG A 152 4.14 -6.25 -6.20
CA ARG A 152 3.10 -6.53 -5.21
C ARG A 152 2.07 -7.46 -5.83
N THR A 153 1.85 -8.59 -5.18
CA THR A 153 0.94 -9.64 -5.61
C THR A 153 -0.16 -9.76 -4.57
N PHE A 154 -1.40 -9.64 -5.04
CA PHE A 154 -2.60 -9.83 -4.24
C PHE A 154 -3.25 -11.13 -4.64
N LYS A 155 -3.62 -11.93 -3.64
CA LYS A 155 -4.49 -13.09 -3.80
C LYS A 155 -5.79 -12.80 -3.07
N PHE A 156 -6.87 -12.77 -3.83
CA PHE A 156 -8.23 -12.58 -3.33
C PHE A 156 -8.89 -13.93 -3.10
N THR A 157 -9.67 -14.03 -2.04
CA THR A 157 -10.62 -15.13 -1.81
C THR A 157 -11.99 -14.52 -1.62
N SER A 158 -12.85 -14.65 -2.63
CA SER A 158 -14.19 -14.07 -2.64
C SER A 158 -15.27 -15.16 -2.49
N PRO A 159 -16.22 -15.05 -1.55
CA PRO A 159 -17.28 -16.05 -1.37
C PRO A 159 -18.33 -16.05 -2.49
N LYS A 160 -18.41 -14.96 -3.27
CA LYS A 160 -19.32 -14.75 -4.40
C LYS A 160 -18.63 -13.93 -5.48
N ALA A 161 -19.23 -13.83 -6.66
CA ALA A 161 -18.78 -12.85 -7.64
C ALA A 161 -19.01 -11.43 -7.09
N ASP A 162 -17.98 -10.59 -7.12
CA ASP A 162 -18.03 -9.25 -6.53
C ASP A 162 -17.09 -8.29 -7.28
N THR A 163 -17.22 -6.99 -7.04
CA THR A 163 -16.32 -5.95 -7.57
C THR A 163 -15.61 -5.26 -6.43
N VAL A 164 -14.29 -5.16 -6.54
CA VAL A 164 -13.44 -4.39 -5.61
C VAL A 164 -12.60 -3.40 -6.40
N TYR A 165 -12.41 -2.22 -5.82
CA TYR A 165 -11.56 -1.18 -6.38
C TYR A 165 -10.27 -1.12 -5.59
N PHE A 166 -9.15 -0.92 -6.28
CA PHE A 166 -7.84 -0.70 -5.70
C PHE A 166 -7.40 0.74 -5.97
N ARG A 167 -7.11 1.52 -4.93
CA ARG A 167 -6.53 2.87 -5.09
C ARG A 167 -5.02 2.76 -5.28
N ALA A 168 -4.57 2.83 -6.52
CA ALA A 168 -3.22 2.52 -6.91
C ALA A 168 -2.24 3.70 -6.73
N LEU A 169 -2.66 4.91 -7.13
CA LEU A 169 -1.87 6.15 -7.05
C LEU A 169 -2.77 7.35 -6.77
N THR A 170 -2.18 8.40 -6.21
CA THR A 170 -2.79 9.72 -6.03
C THR A 170 -1.76 10.81 -6.39
N GLY A 171 -2.23 11.99 -6.78
CA GLY A 171 -1.41 13.16 -7.09
C GLY A 171 -1.32 13.44 -8.58
N LYS A 172 -0.17 13.92 -9.05
CA LYS A 172 0.08 14.12 -10.50
C LYS A 172 0.34 12.77 -11.16
N ILE A 173 -0.56 12.35 -12.03
CA ILE A 173 -0.53 11.03 -12.68
C ILE A 173 -0.62 11.23 -14.20
N GLU A 174 0.30 10.59 -14.91
CA GLU A 174 0.31 10.49 -16.37
C GLU A 174 0.01 9.04 -16.76
N ALA A 175 -0.90 8.84 -17.71
CA ALA A 175 -1.17 7.53 -18.28
C ALA A 175 -0.29 7.31 -19.51
N GLU A 176 0.67 6.38 -19.43
CA GLU A 176 1.50 5.98 -20.57
C GLU A 176 0.77 4.95 -21.46
N SER A 177 -0.10 4.14 -20.85
CA SER A 177 -1.01 3.22 -21.53
C SER A 177 -2.21 2.89 -20.63
N ALA A 178 -3.12 2.03 -21.08
CA ALA A 178 -4.26 1.58 -20.27
C ALA A 178 -3.87 0.89 -18.94
N MET A 179 -2.65 0.34 -18.87
CA MET A 179 -2.16 -0.47 -17.74
C MET A 179 -0.85 0.06 -17.14
N VAL A 180 -0.33 1.18 -17.65
CA VAL A 180 0.94 1.75 -17.19
C VAL A 180 0.77 3.23 -16.92
N PHE A 181 1.13 3.62 -15.70
CA PHE A 181 0.95 4.97 -15.17
C PHE A 181 2.24 5.47 -14.55
N LYS A 182 2.38 6.78 -14.49
CA LYS A 182 3.57 7.44 -14.00
C LYS A 182 3.20 8.59 -13.09
N SER A 183 3.86 8.66 -11.93
CA SER A 183 3.95 9.85 -11.11
C SER A 183 5.38 10.42 -11.22
N PRO A 184 5.67 11.61 -10.66
CA PRO A 184 7.01 12.19 -10.74
C PRO A 184 8.14 11.29 -10.22
N GLN A 185 7.86 10.36 -9.30
CA GLN A 185 8.87 9.55 -8.62
C GLN A 185 8.70 8.04 -8.82
N LEU A 186 7.66 7.62 -9.54
CA LEU A 186 7.26 6.22 -9.62
C LEU A 186 6.58 5.91 -10.94
N ARG A 187 6.95 4.79 -11.54
CA ARG A 187 6.19 4.16 -12.60
C ARG A 187 5.45 2.94 -12.04
N LEU A 188 4.21 2.76 -12.46
CA LEU A 188 3.30 1.73 -12.01
C LEU A 188 2.80 0.93 -13.22
N GLY A 189 2.99 -0.39 -13.20
CA GLY A 189 2.35 -1.35 -14.10
C GLY A 189 1.25 -2.12 -13.39
N VAL A 190 0.15 -2.37 -14.07
CA VAL A 190 -1.01 -3.10 -13.55
C VAL A 190 -1.29 -4.31 -14.45
N SER A 191 -1.50 -5.49 -13.88
CA SER A 191 -1.67 -6.72 -14.67
C SER A 191 -3.01 -6.86 -15.37
N GLN A 192 -4.08 -6.34 -14.76
CA GLN A 192 -5.46 -6.50 -15.22
C GLN A 192 -6.40 -5.53 -14.50
N GLY A 193 -7.67 -5.53 -14.91
CA GLY A 193 -8.71 -4.66 -14.36
C GLY A 193 -8.98 -3.46 -15.27
N GLN A 194 -9.98 -2.67 -14.91
CA GLN A 194 -10.30 -1.43 -15.61
C GLN A 194 -9.69 -0.26 -14.84
N SER A 195 -8.78 0.47 -15.49
CA SER A 195 -8.18 1.68 -14.95
C SER A 195 -9.14 2.86 -15.06
N ILE A 196 -9.36 3.55 -13.93
CA ILE A 196 -10.22 4.73 -13.83
C ILE A 196 -9.36 5.84 -13.24
N LEU A 197 -9.09 6.87 -14.03
CA LEU A 197 -8.38 8.06 -13.60
C LEU A 197 -9.40 9.19 -13.40
N ARG A 198 -9.52 9.71 -12.19
CA ARG A 198 -10.49 10.78 -11.87
C ARG A 198 -9.87 11.87 -10.99
N PRO A 199 -10.38 13.11 -11.02
CA PRO A 199 -9.92 14.19 -10.15
C PRO A 199 -10.11 13.85 -8.66
N MET A 200 -9.24 14.38 -7.81
CA MET A 200 -9.42 14.30 -6.35
C MET A 200 -10.20 15.49 -5.82
N ASP A 201 -11.22 15.22 -5.02
CA ASP A 201 -12.00 16.25 -4.34
C ASP A 201 -11.09 17.10 -3.44
N GLY A 202 -11.16 18.42 -3.59
CA GLY A 202 -10.40 19.37 -2.78
C GLY A 202 -8.90 19.48 -3.10
N ARG A 203 -8.40 18.84 -4.17
CA ARG A 203 -7.01 18.96 -4.62
C ARG A 203 -6.91 19.27 -6.11
N GLU A 204 -6.81 20.56 -6.42
CA GLU A 204 -6.73 21.04 -7.79
C GLU A 204 -5.50 20.47 -8.53
N GLY A 205 -5.74 19.90 -9.72
CA GLY A 205 -4.69 19.29 -10.54
C GLY A 205 -4.15 17.95 -10.03
N GLU A 206 -4.68 17.41 -8.92
CA GLU A 206 -4.38 16.06 -8.47
C GLU A 206 -5.49 15.08 -8.88
N GLN A 207 -5.08 13.85 -9.18
CA GLN A 207 -5.95 12.77 -9.61
C GLN A 207 -5.74 11.56 -8.71
N GLU A 208 -6.72 10.66 -8.70
CA GLU A 208 -6.57 9.31 -8.19
C GLU A 208 -6.74 8.28 -9.29
N LEU A 209 -5.90 7.25 -9.24
CA LEU A 209 -5.98 6.09 -10.11
C LEU A 209 -6.63 4.95 -9.33
N LEU A 210 -7.82 4.54 -9.77
CA LEU A 210 -8.52 3.37 -9.28
C LEU A 210 -8.44 2.24 -10.29
N ILE A 211 -8.17 1.03 -9.82
CA ILE A 211 -8.25 -0.18 -10.64
C ILE A 211 -9.47 -0.97 -10.20
N LYS A 212 -10.47 -1.04 -11.08
CA LYS A 212 -11.69 -1.83 -10.87
C LYS A 212 -11.41 -3.29 -11.23
N LEU A 213 -11.60 -4.18 -10.25
CA LEU A 213 -11.39 -5.61 -10.38
C LEU A 213 -12.73 -6.34 -10.21
N THR A 214 -13.12 -7.09 -11.23
CA THR A 214 -14.26 -8.02 -11.15
C THR A 214 -13.72 -9.39 -10.71
N LEU A 215 -14.09 -9.80 -9.50
CA LEU A 215 -13.63 -11.05 -8.91
C LEU A 215 -14.72 -12.13 -9.08
N PRO A 216 -14.42 -13.28 -9.70
CA PRO A 216 -15.30 -14.45 -9.59
C PRO A 216 -15.35 -14.99 -8.16
N LYS A 217 -16.32 -15.85 -7.88
CA LYS A 217 -16.31 -16.68 -6.66
C LYS A 217 -15.06 -17.55 -6.65
N GLY A 218 -14.38 -17.64 -5.52
CA GLY A 218 -13.15 -18.41 -5.34
C GLY A 218 -11.92 -17.52 -5.29
N THR A 219 -10.83 -18.00 -5.88
CA THR A 219 -9.52 -17.33 -5.80
C THR A 219 -9.18 -16.58 -7.09
N SER A 220 -8.67 -15.36 -6.94
CA SER A 220 -8.16 -14.53 -8.03
C SER A 220 -6.81 -13.94 -7.66
N THR A 221 -5.94 -13.72 -8.64
CA THR A 221 -4.62 -13.10 -8.40
C THR A 221 -4.52 -11.81 -9.21
N PHE A 222 -3.96 -10.77 -8.60
CA PHE A 222 -3.72 -9.46 -9.21
C PHE A 222 -2.32 -9.00 -8.86
N THR A 223 -1.56 -8.49 -9.83
CA THR A 223 -0.22 -7.95 -9.59
C THR A 223 -0.10 -6.49 -10.01
N VAL A 224 0.72 -5.78 -9.25
CA VAL A 224 1.12 -4.40 -9.48
C VAL A 224 2.64 -4.33 -9.43
N ASP A 225 3.26 -3.77 -10.46
CA ASP A 225 4.69 -3.58 -10.56
C ASP A 225 5.03 -2.10 -10.33
N TYR A 226 5.84 -1.84 -9.32
CA TYR A 226 6.35 -0.52 -8.97
C TYR A 226 7.78 -0.39 -9.46
N ALA A 227 8.13 0.72 -10.11
CA ALA A 227 9.51 1.04 -10.46
C ALA A 227 9.84 2.48 -10.03
N LEU A 228 10.76 2.62 -9.08
CA LEU A 228 11.17 3.93 -8.56
C LEU A 228 12.00 4.69 -9.58
N LEU A 229 11.54 5.89 -9.94
CA LEU A 229 12.20 6.79 -10.88
C LEU A 229 13.32 7.60 -10.18
N PRO A 230 14.32 8.08 -10.94
CA PRO A 230 15.39 8.94 -10.42
C PRO A 230 14.89 10.25 -9.78
#